data_AF-F0ID19-F1
#
_entry.id   AF-F0ID19-F1
#
_cell.length_a   1.000
_cell.length_b   1.000
_cell.length_c   1.000
_cell.angle_alpha   90.00
_cell.angle_beta   90.00
_cell.angle_gamma   90.00
#
_symmetry.space_group_name_H-M   'P 1'
#
loop_
_entity.id
_entity.type
_entity.pdbx_description
1 polymer ?
#
loop_
_entity_poly.entity_id
_entity_poly.type
_entity_poly.pdbx_seq_one_letter_code
_entity_poly.pdbx_strand_id
1 'polypeptide(L)'
;PTSLRKRIVQVFGSRLNEQLVPVEEQTEVVNIQGFISKNSPKRNKSLQFFMVNHRFIKNRYLHHAVVSAFEGLLKEGEQPEYFLYLEIDPKHIDINIHPTKTEIKFDNDHTIYALLRSAVKHSLGQFQVLPTIDFSLDESQEIPYSYKDKEAKMPTYQVDRNFNPFKMEEKDVSSKRNNPPFSFASNRNAPQWEALYTGFPSKVNESLKEEVPLSSLIEVQTETKVQTILYFQKKYIITYLKDKVLFIHVSRAHQRILYERFYKSISQGGSISQSLLFPLEFEFSPVEILSLQSLTSSLNRAGFLLEIEQNKIRFTGLPPLVKESQVEEILRQLLEKAMEDIPQEELSQRESLAKNLAKSLAIKAGQSLSPEEQEQLVYDLFSCKETQVSPFGKKIYIEFPFNELENRF
;
A
#
# COMPACT_ATOMS: atom_id res chain seq x y z
N PRO A 1 -10.61 37.52 -19.42
CA PRO A 1 -10.98 36.09 -19.30
C PRO A 1 -9.72 35.21 -19.18
N THR A 2 -9.48 34.60 -18.01
CA THR A 2 -8.34 33.70 -17.79
C THR A 2 -8.49 32.44 -18.65
N SER A 3 -7.39 32.01 -19.31
CA SER A 3 -7.33 30.74 -20.06
C SER A 3 -7.83 29.58 -19.20
N LEU A 4 -8.60 28.66 -19.78
CA LEU A 4 -9.22 27.52 -19.07
C LEU A 4 -8.19 26.70 -18.29
N ARG A 5 -7.00 26.52 -18.86
CA ARG A 5 -5.84 25.92 -18.20
C ARG A 5 -5.45 26.64 -16.91
N LYS A 6 -5.38 27.98 -16.92
CA LYS A 6 -5.03 28.78 -15.73
C LYS A 6 -6.07 28.59 -14.61
N ARG A 7 -7.36 28.47 -14.94
CA ARG A 7 -8.41 28.22 -13.95
C ARG A 7 -8.28 26.84 -13.32
N ILE A 8 -8.04 25.80 -14.12
CA ILE A 8 -7.81 24.43 -13.60
C ILE A 8 -6.62 24.45 -12.62
N VAL A 9 -5.51 25.06 -13.02
CA VAL A 9 -4.30 25.15 -12.18
C VAL A 9 -4.53 25.96 -10.91
N GLN A 10 -5.31 27.04 -10.96
CA GLN A 10 -5.66 27.82 -9.78
C GLN A 10 -6.52 27.05 -8.78
N VAL A 11 -7.45 26.19 -9.26
CA VAL A 11 -8.38 25.47 -8.39
C VAL A 11 -7.78 24.18 -7.85
N PHE A 12 -6.98 23.46 -8.65
CA PHE A 12 -6.50 22.12 -8.33
C PHE A 12 -4.98 22.05 -8.07
N GLY A 13 -4.28 23.18 -8.19
CA GLY A 13 -2.87 23.32 -7.84
C GLY A 13 -1.90 23.34 -9.04
N SER A 14 -0.69 23.83 -8.77
CA SER A 14 0.40 23.98 -9.74
C SER A 14 0.91 22.65 -10.32
N ARG A 15 0.91 21.58 -9.51
CA ARG A 15 1.40 20.24 -9.90
C ARG A 15 0.74 19.69 -11.16
N LEU A 16 -0.54 20.00 -11.37
CA LEU A 16 -1.26 19.54 -12.55
C LEU A 16 -0.79 20.24 -13.83
N ASN A 17 -0.27 21.47 -13.75
CA ASN A 17 0.04 22.27 -14.94
C ASN A 17 1.02 21.59 -15.91
N GLU A 18 1.98 20.83 -15.38
CA GLU A 18 2.97 20.09 -16.17
C GLU A 18 2.41 18.78 -16.74
N GLN A 19 1.33 18.28 -16.16
CA GLN A 19 0.72 16.99 -16.50
C GLN A 19 -0.47 17.13 -17.44
N LEU A 20 -1.03 18.35 -17.59
CA LEU A 20 -2.18 18.60 -18.45
C LEU A 20 -1.80 18.56 -19.94
N VAL A 21 -2.41 17.61 -20.64
CA VAL A 21 -2.38 17.43 -22.09
C VAL A 21 -3.68 17.98 -22.68
N PRO A 22 -3.63 18.92 -23.65
CA PRO A 22 -4.84 19.44 -24.27
C PRO A 22 -5.49 18.38 -25.17
N VAL A 23 -6.82 18.35 -25.17
CA VAL A 23 -7.65 17.55 -26.06
C VAL A 23 -8.58 18.48 -26.80
N GLU A 24 -8.45 18.52 -28.12
CA GLU A 24 -9.27 19.35 -29.01
C GLU A 24 -9.62 18.53 -30.24
N GLU A 25 -10.91 18.29 -30.46
CA GLU A 25 -11.43 17.56 -31.61
C GLU A 25 -12.74 18.20 -32.06
N GLN A 26 -12.78 18.65 -33.32
CA GLN A 26 -13.98 19.25 -33.91
C GLN A 26 -14.62 18.27 -34.88
N THR A 27 -15.86 17.89 -34.60
CA THR A 27 -16.66 17.04 -35.50
C THR A 27 -18.05 17.62 -35.69
N GLU A 28 -18.78 17.12 -36.68
CA GLU A 28 -20.16 17.54 -36.95
C GLU A 28 -21.14 17.17 -35.83
N VAL A 29 -20.84 16.09 -35.08
CA VAL A 29 -21.73 15.55 -34.04
C VAL A 29 -21.41 16.14 -32.67
N VAL A 30 -20.12 16.29 -32.34
CA VAL A 30 -19.66 16.82 -31.05
C VAL A 30 -18.34 17.57 -31.20
N ASN A 31 -18.26 18.73 -30.55
CA ASN A 31 -17.01 19.44 -30.35
C ASN A 31 -16.47 19.11 -28.96
N ILE A 32 -15.26 18.55 -28.90
CA ILE A 32 -14.61 18.10 -27.66
C ILE A 32 -13.43 19.02 -27.40
N GLN A 33 -13.43 19.67 -26.24
CA GLN A 33 -12.35 20.53 -25.80
C GLN A 33 -12.01 20.25 -24.34
N GLY A 34 -10.75 20.34 -23.95
CA GLY A 34 -10.40 20.16 -22.55
C GLY A 34 -8.97 19.73 -22.32
N PHE A 35 -8.75 19.13 -21.16
CA PHE A 35 -7.45 18.65 -20.74
C PHE A 35 -7.55 17.27 -20.08
N ILE A 36 -6.55 16.43 -20.32
CA ILE A 36 -6.36 15.13 -19.65
C ILE A 36 -5.01 15.13 -18.94
N SER A 37 -4.88 14.40 -17.84
CA SER A 37 -3.60 14.29 -17.14
C SER A 37 -2.76 13.13 -17.69
N LYS A 38 -1.46 13.38 -17.90
CA LYS A 38 -0.47 12.36 -18.28
C LYS A 38 -0.29 11.28 -17.21
N ASN A 39 -0.32 11.69 -15.93
CA ASN A 39 -0.11 10.80 -14.80
C ASN A 39 -1.40 10.62 -14.01
N SER A 40 -1.67 9.39 -13.61
CA SER A 40 -2.86 9.03 -12.86
C SER A 40 -2.47 8.46 -11.50
N PRO A 41 -2.79 9.14 -10.38
CA PRO A 41 -2.53 8.60 -9.05
C PRO A 41 -3.44 7.40 -8.77
N LYS A 42 -3.00 6.55 -7.82
CA LYS A 42 -3.64 5.27 -7.50
C LYS A 42 -5.03 5.35 -6.84
N ARG A 43 -5.61 6.54 -6.63
CA ARG A 43 -6.99 6.75 -6.11
C ARG A 43 -7.25 8.26 -5.89
N ASN A 44 -7.52 9.00 -6.95
CA ASN A 44 -8.20 10.29 -6.84
C ASN A 44 -9.40 10.29 -7.80
N LYS A 45 -10.57 9.83 -7.33
CA LYS A 45 -11.82 9.99 -8.10
C LYS A 45 -12.26 11.46 -8.23
N SER A 46 -11.57 12.37 -7.54
CA SER A 46 -11.94 13.78 -7.38
C SER A 46 -11.77 14.63 -8.65
N LEU A 47 -10.90 14.22 -9.59
CA LEU A 47 -10.53 15.04 -10.77
C LEU A 47 -11.12 14.53 -12.09
N GLN A 48 -12.40 14.17 -12.08
CA GLN A 48 -13.12 13.64 -13.25
C GLN A 48 -14.31 14.54 -13.58
N PHE A 49 -14.13 15.41 -14.56
CA PHE A 49 -15.14 16.39 -14.94
C PHE A 49 -15.53 16.26 -16.39
N PHE A 50 -16.80 15.94 -16.61
CA PHE A 50 -17.47 16.12 -17.89
C PHE A 50 -18.41 17.32 -17.80
N MET A 51 -18.29 18.23 -18.76
CA MET A 51 -19.17 19.38 -18.92
C MET A 51 -19.83 19.27 -20.29
N VAL A 52 -21.15 19.16 -20.35
CA VAL A 52 -21.92 19.15 -21.61
C VAL A 52 -22.72 20.43 -21.70
N ASN A 53 -22.52 21.25 -22.74
CA ASN A 53 -23.20 22.53 -22.91
C ASN A 53 -23.21 23.37 -21.61
N HIS A 54 -22.04 23.46 -20.96
CA HIS A 54 -21.80 24.14 -19.67
C HIS A 54 -22.45 23.51 -18.43
N ARG A 55 -22.95 22.27 -18.51
CA ARG A 55 -23.49 21.52 -17.36
C ARG A 55 -22.59 20.38 -16.93
N PHE A 56 -22.30 20.29 -15.64
CA PHE A 56 -21.58 19.14 -15.08
C PHE A 56 -22.42 17.86 -15.15
N ILE A 57 -21.82 16.78 -15.65
CA ILE A 57 -22.46 15.46 -15.73
C ILE A 57 -21.58 14.38 -15.12
N LYS A 58 -22.24 13.34 -14.60
CA LYS A 58 -21.60 12.07 -14.25
C LYS A 58 -22.15 11.00 -15.17
N ASN A 59 -21.31 10.50 -16.07
CA ASN A 59 -21.69 9.43 -17.00
C ASN A 59 -20.64 8.31 -16.98
N ARG A 60 -21.05 7.11 -16.54
CA ARG A 60 -20.17 5.94 -16.46
C ARG A 60 -19.72 5.44 -17.83
N TYR A 61 -20.56 5.61 -18.85
CA TYR A 61 -20.27 5.18 -20.21
C TYR A 61 -19.16 6.03 -20.85
N LEU A 62 -19.25 7.36 -20.72
CA LEU A 62 -18.20 8.27 -21.20
C LEU A 62 -16.91 8.14 -20.38
N HIS A 63 -17.02 7.93 -19.07
CA HIS A 63 -15.85 7.64 -18.23
C HIS A 63 -15.13 6.37 -18.71
N HIS A 64 -15.87 5.31 -19.06
CA HIS A 64 -15.28 4.10 -19.64
C HIS A 64 -14.58 4.36 -20.98
N ALA A 65 -15.08 5.29 -21.81
CA ALA A 65 -14.42 5.69 -23.06
C ALA A 65 -13.02 6.25 -22.80
N VAL A 66 -12.89 7.14 -21.81
CA VAL A 66 -11.61 7.73 -21.42
C VAL A 66 -10.68 6.66 -20.86
N VAL A 67 -11.15 5.81 -19.94
CA VAL A 67 -10.34 4.70 -19.41
C VAL A 67 -9.85 3.77 -20.53
N SER A 68 -10.70 3.48 -21.51
CA SER A 68 -10.36 2.66 -22.69
C SER A 68 -9.37 3.32 -23.65
N ALA A 69 -9.20 4.65 -23.57
CA ALA A 69 -8.17 5.37 -24.33
C ALA A 69 -6.79 5.29 -23.65
N PHE A 70 -6.79 5.08 -22.33
CA PHE A 70 -5.60 4.89 -21.49
C PHE A 70 -5.18 3.41 -21.34
N GLU A 71 -5.77 2.51 -22.12
CA GLU A 71 -5.44 1.09 -22.14
C GLU A 71 -3.94 0.88 -22.44
N GLY A 72 -3.25 0.13 -21.58
CA GLY A 72 -1.80 -0.10 -21.66
C GLY A 72 -0.92 0.99 -21.04
N LEU A 73 -1.50 2.13 -20.63
CA LEU A 73 -0.78 3.21 -19.92
C LEU A 73 -1.01 3.18 -18.40
N LEU A 74 -2.22 2.82 -17.96
CA LEU A 74 -2.59 2.80 -16.54
C LEU A 74 -2.26 1.46 -15.88
N LYS A 75 -1.71 1.51 -14.66
CA LYS A 75 -1.53 0.32 -13.81
C LYS A 75 -2.83 -0.04 -13.08
N GLU A 76 -2.89 -1.26 -12.57
CA GLU A 76 -4.04 -1.74 -11.80
C GLU A 76 -4.34 -0.83 -10.59
N GLY A 77 -5.54 -0.25 -10.58
CA GLY A 77 -6.01 0.69 -9.55
C GLY A 77 -5.80 2.17 -9.86
N GLU A 78 -5.09 2.53 -10.93
CA GLU A 78 -4.98 3.93 -11.38
C GLU A 78 -6.25 4.37 -12.12
N GLN A 79 -6.55 5.67 -12.05
CA GLN A 79 -7.74 6.26 -12.65
C GLN A 79 -7.36 7.55 -13.40
N PRO A 80 -7.83 7.74 -14.65
CA PRO A 80 -7.50 8.92 -15.41
C PRO A 80 -8.16 10.16 -14.79
N GLU A 81 -7.42 11.26 -14.80
CA GLU A 81 -7.88 12.59 -14.41
C GLU A 81 -8.15 13.40 -15.68
N TYR A 82 -9.31 14.03 -15.79
CA TYR A 82 -9.73 14.72 -16.99
C TYR A 82 -10.73 15.85 -16.72
N PHE A 83 -10.66 16.88 -17.57
CA PHE A 83 -11.53 18.03 -17.60
C PHE A 83 -12.00 18.23 -19.04
N LEU A 84 -13.08 17.55 -19.42
CA LEU A 84 -13.55 17.47 -20.80
C LEU A 84 -14.89 18.21 -20.96
N TYR A 85 -14.94 19.07 -21.95
CA TYR A 85 -16.08 19.88 -22.34
C TYR A 85 -16.57 19.34 -23.68
N LEU A 86 -17.84 18.93 -23.72
CA LEU A 86 -18.51 18.49 -24.93
C LEU A 86 -19.59 19.52 -25.29
N GLU A 87 -19.50 20.05 -26.49
CA GLU A 87 -20.52 20.90 -27.08
C GLU A 87 -21.25 20.12 -28.16
N ILE A 88 -22.57 20.00 -28.01
CA ILE A 88 -23.44 19.21 -28.88
C ILE A 88 -24.70 20.04 -29.13
N ASP A 89 -25.27 19.95 -30.33
CA ASP A 89 -26.55 20.59 -30.64
C ASP A 89 -27.62 20.12 -29.61
N PRO A 90 -28.26 21.04 -28.87
CA PRO A 90 -29.31 20.71 -27.91
C PRO A 90 -30.44 19.83 -28.45
N LYS A 91 -30.67 19.81 -29.78
CA LYS A 91 -31.66 18.93 -30.41
C LYS A 91 -31.35 17.44 -30.27
N HIS A 92 -30.07 17.08 -30.15
CA HIS A 92 -29.59 15.71 -30.05
C HIS A 92 -29.29 15.27 -28.61
N ILE A 93 -29.72 16.07 -27.62
CA ILE A 93 -29.55 15.78 -26.20
C ILE A 93 -30.90 15.82 -25.51
N ASP A 94 -31.32 14.70 -24.93
CA ASP A 94 -32.45 14.67 -24.01
C ASP A 94 -31.95 15.06 -22.61
N ILE A 95 -31.92 16.35 -22.37
CA ILE A 95 -31.71 16.91 -21.04
C ILE A 95 -33.05 16.76 -20.33
N ASN A 96 -33.21 15.73 -19.50
CA ASN A 96 -34.32 15.67 -18.55
C ASN A 96 -34.07 16.76 -17.47
N ILE A 97 -34.55 17.99 -17.75
CA ILE A 97 -34.17 19.26 -17.12
C ILE A 97 -34.69 19.33 -15.67
N HIS A 98 -33.88 18.89 -14.72
CA HIS A 98 -33.94 19.37 -13.34
C HIS A 98 -32.52 19.72 -12.85
N PRO A 99 -32.29 20.88 -12.18
CA PRO A 99 -30.96 21.36 -11.80
C PRO A 99 -30.07 20.34 -11.07
N THR A 100 -30.67 19.41 -10.34
CA THR A 100 -29.98 18.42 -9.50
C THR A 100 -29.69 17.08 -10.17
N LYS A 101 -30.26 16.77 -11.35
CA LYS A 101 -29.98 15.50 -12.04
C LYS A 101 -28.66 15.56 -12.79
N THR A 102 -27.70 14.73 -12.41
CA THR A 102 -26.34 14.71 -13.01
C THR A 102 -26.23 13.84 -14.26
N GLU A 103 -27.31 13.18 -14.68
CA GLU A 103 -27.34 12.23 -15.79
C GLU A 103 -27.99 12.88 -17.02
N ILE A 104 -27.40 12.66 -18.18
CA ILE A 104 -27.87 13.12 -19.50
C ILE A 104 -27.91 11.89 -20.43
N LYS A 105 -28.94 11.80 -21.27
CA LYS A 105 -29.00 10.84 -22.38
C LYS A 105 -28.69 11.55 -23.69
N PHE A 106 -27.79 10.97 -24.49
CA PHE A 106 -27.55 11.46 -25.84
C PHE A 106 -28.35 10.61 -26.83
N ASP A 107 -28.72 11.22 -27.95
CA ASP A 107 -29.42 10.52 -29.03
C ASP A 107 -28.50 9.46 -29.70
N ASN A 108 -27.20 9.73 -29.75
CA ASN A 108 -26.19 8.82 -30.31
C ASN A 108 -24.97 8.64 -29.38
N ASP A 109 -25.19 7.94 -28.27
CA ASP A 109 -24.16 7.61 -27.26
C ASP A 109 -22.92 6.91 -27.88
N HIS A 110 -23.13 6.00 -28.83
CA HIS A 110 -22.06 5.18 -29.41
C HIS A 110 -21.08 6.00 -30.25
N THR A 111 -21.58 6.94 -31.06
CA THR A 111 -20.72 7.82 -31.87
C THR A 111 -19.93 8.76 -30.97
N ILE A 112 -20.56 9.35 -29.95
CA ILE A 112 -19.87 10.23 -28.99
C ILE A 112 -18.79 9.45 -28.24
N TYR A 113 -19.08 8.21 -27.84
CA TYR A 113 -18.10 7.32 -27.20
C TYR A 113 -16.87 7.09 -28.07
N ALA A 114 -17.08 6.74 -29.34
CA ALA A 114 -15.98 6.46 -30.28
C ALA A 114 -15.14 7.70 -30.54
N LEU A 115 -15.78 8.86 -30.74
CA LEU A 115 -15.12 10.15 -30.94
C LEU A 115 -14.31 10.57 -29.72
N LEU A 116 -14.90 10.46 -28.51
CA LEU A 116 -14.22 10.78 -27.27
C LEU A 116 -12.99 9.89 -27.05
N ARG A 117 -13.11 8.58 -27.27
CA ARG A 117 -11.99 7.64 -27.17
C ARG A 117 -10.90 7.97 -28.18
N SER A 118 -11.27 8.28 -29.41
CA SER A 118 -10.33 8.62 -30.49
C SER A 118 -9.58 9.92 -30.17
N ALA A 119 -10.29 10.98 -29.78
CA ALA A 119 -9.72 12.28 -29.43
C ALA A 119 -8.71 12.16 -28.29
N VAL A 120 -9.08 11.47 -27.20
CA VAL A 120 -8.17 11.25 -26.06
C VAL A 120 -6.95 10.44 -26.48
N LYS A 121 -7.12 9.37 -27.26
CA LYS A 121 -6.02 8.53 -27.73
C LYS A 121 -5.07 9.31 -28.66
N HIS A 122 -5.62 10.16 -29.53
CA HIS A 122 -4.85 11.03 -30.41
C HIS A 122 -3.99 12.01 -29.60
N SER A 123 -4.58 12.70 -28.63
CA SER A 123 -3.84 13.63 -27.76
C SER A 123 -2.76 12.94 -26.93
N LEU A 124 -3.03 11.76 -26.36
CA LEU A 124 -2.01 10.99 -25.62
C LEU A 124 -0.82 10.61 -26.52
N GLY A 125 -1.08 10.24 -27.78
CA GLY A 125 -0.05 9.96 -28.77
C GLY A 125 0.75 11.19 -29.18
N GLN A 126 0.07 12.30 -29.46
CA GLN A 126 0.68 13.55 -29.91
C GLN A 126 1.66 14.13 -28.88
N PHE A 127 1.31 14.07 -27.59
CA PHE A 127 2.12 14.64 -26.50
C PHE A 127 3.10 13.63 -25.86
N GLN A 128 3.45 12.54 -26.56
CA GLN A 128 4.43 11.54 -26.13
C GLN A 128 4.20 11.07 -24.68
N VAL A 129 2.95 10.71 -24.37
CA VAL A 129 2.62 10.09 -23.07
C VAL A 129 3.10 8.64 -23.02
N LEU A 130 3.31 8.02 -24.18
CA LEU A 130 3.88 6.70 -24.32
C LEU A 130 5.40 6.74 -24.04
N PRO A 131 5.95 5.74 -23.32
CA PRO A 131 7.40 5.60 -23.22
C PRO A 131 7.97 5.47 -24.63
N THR A 132 8.95 6.32 -24.97
CA THR A 132 9.70 6.18 -26.20
C THR A 132 10.32 4.79 -26.18
N ILE A 133 10.08 4.01 -27.24
CA ILE A 133 10.83 2.77 -27.45
C ILE A 133 12.26 3.22 -27.71
N ASP A 134 13.11 3.10 -26.69
CA ASP A 134 14.51 3.42 -26.83
C ASP A 134 15.17 2.27 -27.58
N PHE A 135 15.53 2.55 -28.84
CA PHE A 135 16.34 1.64 -29.66
C PHE A 135 17.84 1.88 -29.46
N SER A 136 18.23 2.63 -28.41
CA SER A 136 19.62 2.63 -27.98
C SER A 136 20.03 1.18 -27.71
N LEU A 137 21.04 0.72 -28.46
CA LEU A 137 21.69 -0.55 -28.17
C LEU A 137 22.19 -0.44 -26.73
N ASP A 138 21.63 -1.25 -25.84
CA ASP A 138 22.06 -1.35 -24.46
C ASP A 138 23.58 -1.60 -24.48
N GLU A 139 24.40 -0.70 -23.90
CA GLU A 139 25.88 -0.81 -23.94
C GLU A 139 26.36 -2.16 -23.38
N SER A 140 25.54 -2.81 -22.54
CA SER A 140 25.78 -4.16 -22.03
C SER A 140 25.68 -5.28 -23.07
N GLN A 141 25.03 -5.02 -24.21
CA GLN A 141 24.90 -5.92 -25.35
C GLN A 141 25.90 -5.61 -26.47
N GLU A 142 26.76 -4.59 -26.32
CA GLU A 142 27.85 -4.40 -27.27
C GLU A 142 28.82 -5.58 -27.18
N ILE A 143 29.06 -6.22 -28.33
CA ILE A 143 30.08 -7.25 -28.45
C ILE A 143 31.42 -6.57 -28.12
N PRO A 144 32.14 -6.99 -27.06
CA PRO A 144 33.37 -6.31 -26.68
C PRO A 144 34.36 -6.33 -27.85
N TYR A 145 35.02 -5.20 -28.16
CA TYR A 145 35.93 -5.06 -29.32
C TYR A 145 36.98 -6.18 -29.44
N SER A 146 37.34 -6.82 -28.33
CA SER A 146 38.19 -8.02 -28.28
C SER A 146 37.68 -9.25 -29.05
N TYR A 147 36.40 -9.28 -29.42
CA TYR A 147 35.79 -10.38 -30.17
C TYR A 147 35.74 -10.13 -31.68
N LYS A 148 36.09 -8.92 -32.15
CA LYS A 148 36.01 -8.55 -33.58
C LYS A 148 36.88 -9.42 -34.48
N ASP A 149 38.06 -9.82 -33.99
CA ASP A 149 39.03 -10.63 -34.74
C ASP A 149 39.16 -12.07 -34.20
N LYS A 150 38.25 -12.48 -33.31
CA LYS A 150 38.32 -13.80 -32.66
C LYS A 150 37.63 -14.83 -33.54
N GLU A 151 38.43 -15.67 -34.20
CA GLU A 151 37.89 -16.78 -34.98
C GLU A 151 37.10 -17.76 -34.10
N ALA A 152 35.91 -18.14 -34.56
CA ALA A 152 35.04 -19.08 -33.86
C ALA A 152 35.69 -20.47 -33.80
N LYS A 153 36.26 -20.83 -32.65
CA LYS A 153 36.76 -22.18 -32.39
C LYS A 153 35.60 -23.07 -31.96
N MET A 154 35.38 -24.15 -32.71
CA MET A 154 34.40 -25.16 -32.34
C MET A 154 34.82 -25.82 -31.01
N PRO A 155 33.91 -25.96 -30.04
CA PRO A 155 34.24 -26.62 -28.79
C PRO A 155 34.60 -28.09 -29.07
N THR A 156 35.78 -28.51 -28.61
CA THR A 156 36.16 -29.91 -28.66
C THR A 156 35.49 -30.62 -27.50
N TYR A 157 34.57 -31.54 -27.81
CA TYR A 157 34.01 -32.41 -26.80
C TYR A 157 35.03 -33.52 -26.50
N GLN A 158 35.42 -33.67 -25.25
CA GLN A 158 36.21 -34.82 -24.80
C GLN A 158 35.23 -35.85 -24.24
N VAL A 159 35.13 -37.00 -24.90
CA VAL A 159 34.36 -38.13 -24.38
C VAL A 159 35.27 -38.93 -23.47
N ASP A 160 34.98 -38.91 -22.17
CA ASP A 160 35.66 -39.80 -21.23
C ASP A 160 35.29 -41.26 -21.54
N ARG A 161 36.25 -41.99 -22.12
CA ARG A 161 36.06 -43.39 -22.51
C ARG A 161 35.81 -44.33 -21.33
N ASN A 162 36.17 -43.91 -20.12
CA ASN A 162 35.97 -44.69 -18.89
C ASN A 162 34.74 -44.22 -18.09
N PHE A 163 33.97 -43.28 -18.61
CA PHE A 163 32.75 -42.82 -17.95
C PHE A 163 31.68 -43.91 -18.00
N ASN A 164 31.39 -44.52 -16.85
CA ASN A 164 30.30 -45.47 -16.70
C ASN A 164 29.22 -44.86 -15.79
N PRO A 165 28.06 -44.44 -16.34
CA PRO A 165 27.00 -43.79 -15.57
C PRO A 165 26.28 -44.74 -14.59
N PHE A 166 26.63 -46.03 -14.55
CA PHE A 166 26.01 -47.04 -13.67
C PHE A 166 26.96 -47.64 -12.62
N LYS A 167 28.21 -47.16 -12.51
CA LYS A 167 29.04 -47.52 -11.35
C LYS A 167 28.54 -46.74 -10.13
N MET A 168 27.69 -47.36 -9.32
CA MET A 168 27.51 -46.92 -7.93
C MET A 168 28.86 -47.08 -7.23
N GLU A 169 29.35 -46.01 -6.60
CA GLU A 169 30.56 -46.04 -5.78
C GLU A 169 30.36 -46.98 -4.59
N GLU A 170 30.67 -48.27 -4.77
CA GLU A 170 30.88 -49.17 -3.65
C GLU A 170 32.20 -48.77 -2.99
N LYS A 171 32.11 -47.93 -1.96
CA LYS A 171 33.23 -47.67 -1.06
C LYS A 171 33.59 -48.98 -0.37
N ASP A 172 34.73 -49.54 -0.72
CA ASP A 172 35.34 -50.68 -0.06
C ASP A 172 35.41 -50.45 1.47
N VAL A 173 34.59 -51.19 2.22
CA VAL A 173 34.64 -51.25 3.68
C VAL A 173 35.57 -52.40 4.07
N SER A 174 36.90 -52.15 4.08
CA SER A 174 37.85 -53.05 4.71
C SER A 174 38.33 -52.49 6.06
N SER A 175 37.81 -53.12 7.11
CA SER A 175 38.15 -53.08 8.54
C SER A 175 39.61 -52.78 8.94
N LYS A 176 39.77 -51.89 9.94
CA LYS A 176 40.49 -52.21 11.21
C LYS A 176 40.21 -51.18 12.32
N ARG A 177 39.78 -51.71 13.48
CA ARG A 177 39.62 -51.04 14.78
C ARG A 177 40.99 -50.64 15.36
N ASN A 178 41.12 -49.40 15.85
CA ASN A 178 41.58 -49.09 17.21
C ASN A 178 41.39 -47.59 17.55
N ASN A 179 41.20 -47.34 18.86
CA ASN A 179 40.78 -46.08 19.52
C ASN A 179 41.69 -44.84 19.28
N PRO A 180 41.22 -43.61 19.60
CA PRO A 180 41.80 -42.34 19.12
C PRO A 180 42.94 -41.82 20.01
N PRO A 181 43.70 -40.83 19.50
CA PRO A 181 43.53 -39.52 20.14
C PRO A 181 43.42 -38.36 19.16
N PHE A 182 42.87 -37.29 19.70
CA PHE A 182 42.86 -35.92 19.22
C PHE A 182 44.12 -35.53 18.42
N SER A 183 43.91 -35.08 17.19
CA SER A 183 44.72 -34.02 16.59
C SER A 183 43.91 -33.28 15.55
N PHE A 184 43.64 -32.02 15.82
CA PHE A 184 43.15 -31.04 14.85
C PHE A 184 44.16 -30.94 13.70
N ALA A 185 43.79 -31.46 12.53
CA ALA A 185 44.46 -31.14 11.27
C ALA A 185 43.39 -30.65 10.30
N SER A 186 43.33 -29.33 10.16
CA SER A 186 42.59 -28.61 9.13
C SER A 186 43.04 -29.11 7.76
N ASN A 187 42.24 -29.93 7.09
CA ASN A 187 42.38 -30.12 5.66
C ASN A 187 41.47 -29.12 4.95
N ARG A 188 42.11 -28.14 4.30
CA ARG A 188 41.50 -26.91 3.80
C ARG A 188 40.93 -27.01 2.37
N ASN A 189 40.88 -28.20 1.77
CA ASN A 189 40.55 -28.36 0.35
C ASN A 189 39.43 -29.37 0.11
N ALA A 190 38.20 -29.03 0.52
CA ALA A 190 36.99 -29.64 -0.03
C ALA A 190 36.17 -28.55 -0.73
N PRO A 191 35.66 -28.79 -1.95
CA PRO A 191 34.95 -27.78 -2.73
C PRO A 191 33.62 -27.39 -2.08
N GLN A 192 33.37 -26.08 -2.09
CA GLN A 192 32.36 -25.34 -1.32
C GLN A 192 30.89 -25.70 -1.59
N TRP A 193 30.59 -26.59 -2.54
CA TRP A 193 29.22 -26.97 -2.92
C TRP A 193 28.62 -28.06 -2.01
N GLU A 194 29.45 -28.85 -1.31
CA GLU A 194 28.98 -29.88 -0.38
C GLU A 194 28.40 -29.29 0.93
N ALA A 195 28.82 -28.08 1.30
CA ALA A 195 28.29 -27.34 2.45
C ALA A 195 26.88 -26.78 2.25
N LEU A 196 26.34 -26.82 1.02
CA LEU A 196 24.98 -26.38 0.71
C LEU A 196 23.93 -27.48 0.94
N TYR A 197 24.36 -28.75 1.04
CA TYR A 197 23.48 -29.89 1.29
C TYR A 197 23.49 -30.36 2.75
N THR A 198 24.49 -29.99 3.54
CA THR A 198 24.55 -30.32 4.97
C THR A 198 23.92 -29.19 5.80
N GLY A 199 22.64 -29.37 6.13
CA GLY A 199 21.85 -28.42 6.91
C GLY A 199 22.55 -27.92 8.19
N PHE A 200 22.26 -26.66 8.55
CA PHE A 200 22.80 -25.97 9.72
C PHE A 200 22.69 -26.82 11.00
N PRO A 201 23.81 -27.12 11.70
CA PRO A 201 23.75 -27.73 13.01
C PRO A 201 23.39 -26.69 14.08
N SER A 202 22.23 -26.86 14.71
CA SER A 202 21.79 -26.15 15.90
C SER A 202 22.80 -26.35 17.03
N LYS A 203 23.50 -25.30 17.44
CA LYS A 203 24.27 -25.29 18.70
C LYS A 203 23.35 -24.94 19.85
N VAL A 204 23.01 -25.95 20.65
CA VAL A 204 22.42 -25.82 21.99
C VAL A 204 23.50 -26.15 23.02
N ASN A 205 23.51 -25.36 24.08
CA ASN A 205 24.15 -25.50 25.40
C ASN A 205 25.65 -25.30 25.54
N GLU A 206 26.01 -24.22 26.25
CA GLU A 206 27.02 -24.31 27.29
C GLU A 206 26.58 -23.51 28.53
N SER A 207 26.62 -24.21 29.65
CA SER A 207 26.23 -23.81 31.00
C SER A 207 27.42 -23.22 31.75
N LEU A 208 27.24 -22.10 32.46
CA LEU A 208 28.13 -21.65 33.52
C LEU A 208 27.32 -21.37 34.79
N LYS A 209 27.70 -22.08 35.86
CA LYS A 209 27.23 -21.92 37.22
C LYS A 209 27.98 -20.76 37.87
N GLU A 210 27.24 -19.88 38.56
CA GLU A 210 27.79 -19.09 39.67
C GLU A 210 26.71 -18.99 40.77
N GLU A 211 27.08 -19.47 41.95
CA GLU A 211 26.26 -19.45 43.16
C GLU A 211 26.60 -18.20 43.97
N VAL A 212 25.59 -17.39 44.30
CA VAL A 212 25.62 -16.46 45.45
C VAL A 212 24.24 -16.51 46.11
N PRO A 213 24.11 -16.86 47.40
CA PRO A 213 22.82 -16.99 48.06
C PRO A 213 22.39 -15.64 48.65
N LEU A 214 21.26 -15.11 48.18
CA LEU A 214 20.48 -14.10 48.90
C LEU A 214 18.98 -14.41 48.76
N SER A 215 18.59 -15.57 49.26
CA SER A 215 17.19 -15.95 49.43
C SER A 215 16.63 -15.32 50.70
N SER A 216 15.91 -14.21 50.56
CA SER A 216 14.62 -13.94 51.23
C SER A 216 14.23 -12.47 51.06
N LEU A 217 12.93 -12.26 50.82
CA LEU A 217 12.22 -10.98 50.72
C LEU A 217 12.15 -10.36 49.32
N ILE A 218 11.27 -10.91 48.50
CA ILE A 218 10.09 -10.26 47.90
C ILE A 218 9.62 -11.18 46.75
N GLU A 219 8.66 -12.07 47.06
CA GLU A 219 7.92 -12.82 46.05
C GLU A 219 6.96 -11.86 45.33
N VAL A 220 7.41 -11.26 44.23
CA VAL A 220 6.48 -10.86 43.18
C VAL A 220 6.33 -12.07 42.28
N GLN A 221 5.19 -12.73 42.39
CA GLN A 221 4.78 -13.81 41.48
C GLN A 221 4.73 -13.26 40.05
N THR A 222 5.78 -13.48 39.28
CA THR A 222 5.73 -13.39 37.82
C THR A 222 5.20 -14.73 37.33
N GLU A 223 3.90 -14.81 37.09
CA GLU A 223 3.35 -15.85 36.23
C GLU A 223 4.02 -15.72 34.86
N THR A 224 5.00 -16.57 34.58
CA THR A 224 5.53 -16.80 33.23
C THR A 224 4.45 -17.46 32.39
N LYS A 225 3.54 -16.66 31.83
CA LYS A 225 2.62 -17.11 30.79
C LYS A 225 3.38 -17.26 29.47
N VAL A 226 3.92 -18.45 29.24
CA VAL A 226 4.30 -18.88 27.89
C VAL A 226 3.02 -19.23 27.12
N GLN A 227 2.27 -18.21 26.71
CA GLN A 227 1.24 -18.41 25.68
C GLN A 227 1.99 -18.68 24.38
N THR A 228 1.97 -19.91 23.87
CA THR A 228 2.46 -20.22 22.53
C THR A 228 1.57 -19.51 21.53
N ILE A 229 1.97 -18.30 21.15
CA ILE A 229 1.29 -17.53 20.13
C ILE A 229 1.77 -18.03 18.78
N LEU A 230 0.84 -18.56 17.98
CA LEU A 230 1.14 -19.00 16.63
C LEU A 230 0.66 -17.96 15.63
N TYR A 231 1.58 -17.49 14.80
CA TYR A 231 1.24 -16.58 13.71
C TYR A 231 0.96 -17.35 12.42
N PHE A 232 -0.33 -17.57 12.16
CA PHE A 232 -0.80 -18.35 11.03
C PHE A 232 -1.00 -17.50 9.77
N GLN A 233 -0.38 -17.94 8.66
CA GLN A 233 -0.46 -17.34 7.32
C GLN A 233 -0.25 -15.82 7.27
N LYS A 234 0.52 -15.28 8.21
CA LYS A 234 0.75 -13.85 8.36
C LYS A 234 -0.54 -13.00 8.39
N LYS A 235 -1.59 -13.55 8.99
CA LYS A 235 -2.94 -12.94 9.01
C LYS A 235 -3.67 -13.17 10.32
N TYR A 236 -3.48 -14.33 10.93
CA TYR A 236 -4.16 -14.74 12.14
C TYR A 236 -3.17 -15.03 13.25
N ILE A 237 -3.49 -14.61 14.46
CA ILE A 237 -2.84 -15.03 15.69
C ILE A 237 -3.72 -16.08 16.34
N ILE A 238 -3.14 -17.23 16.67
CA ILE A 238 -3.80 -18.27 17.45
C ILE A 238 -3.21 -18.23 18.85
N THR A 239 -4.07 -18.04 19.84
CA THR A 239 -3.73 -18.10 21.26
C THR A 239 -4.74 -18.96 22.00
N TYR A 240 -4.38 -19.47 23.16
CA TYR A 240 -5.27 -20.24 24.02
C TYR A 240 -5.51 -19.48 25.32
N LEU A 241 -6.75 -19.45 25.78
CA LEU A 241 -7.14 -18.79 27.01
C LEU A 241 -7.99 -19.75 27.83
N LYS A 242 -7.41 -20.29 28.91
CA LYS A 242 -8.01 -21.35 29.73
C LYS A 242 -8.42 -22.54 28.84
N ASP A 243 -9.72 -22.79 28.70
CA ASP A 243 -10.29 -23.93 27.96
C ASP A 243 -10.83 -23.53 26.56
N LYS A 244 -10.33 -22.44 25.99
CA LYS A 244 -10.76 -21.95 24.67
C LYS A 244 -9.56 -21.62 23.79
N VAL A 245 -9.68 -21.92 22.50
CA VAL A 245 -8.74 -21.48 21.47
C VAL A 245 -9.31 -20.25 20.77
N LEU A 246 -8.49 -19.22 20.62
CA LEU A 246 -8.84 -17.94 20.02
C LEU A 246 -8.13 -17.77 18.68
N PHE A 247 -8.90 -17.50 17.63
CA PHE A 247 -8.38 -17.11 16.32
C PHE A 247 -8.58 -15.62 16.13
N ILE A 248 -7.51 -14.84 16.28
CA ILE A 248 -7.54 -13.38 16.25
C ILE A 248 -7.07 -12.90 14.86
N HIS A 249 -7.87 -12.07 14.20
CA HIS A 249 -7.46 -11.45 12.94
C HIS A 249 -6.60 -10.21 13.21
N VAL A 250 -5.29 -10.30 12.94
CA VAL A 250 -4.28 -9.28 13.31
C VAL A 250 -4.64 -7.88 12.83
N SER A 251 -4.90 -7.71 11.53
CA SER A 251 -5.23 -6.38 10.98
C SER A 251 -6.49 -5.76 11.62
N ARG A 252 -7.52 -6.56 11.94
CA ARG A 252 -8.77 -6.06 12.54
C ARG A 252 -8.58 -5.71 14.02
N ALA A 253 -7.83 -6.53 14.74
CA ALA A 253 -7.45 -6.27 16.12
C ALA A 253 -6.66 -4.97 16.23
N HIS A 254 -5.63 -4.81 15.38
CA HIS A 254 -4.81 -3.61 15.36
C HIS A 254 -5.61 -2.35 14.98
N GLN A 255 -6.55 -2.44 14.03
CA GLN A 255 -7.48 -1.34 13.73
C GLN A 255 -8.30 -0.93 14.96
N ARG A 256 -8.74 -1.90 15.78
CA ARG A 256 -9.52 -1.61 16.99
C ARG A 256 -8.67 -0.89 18.04
N ILE A 257 -7.48 -1.42 18.31
CA ILE A 257 -6.52 -0.84 19.27
C ILE A 257 -6.19 0.60 18.89
N LEU A 258 -5.81 0.83 17.64
CA LEU A 258 -5.50 2.17 17.14
C LEU A 258 -6.70 3.11 17.23
N TYR A 259 -7.89 2.64 16.83
CA TYR A 259 -9.10 3.46 16.88
C TYR A 259 -9.39 3.93 18.31
N GLU A 260 -9.36 3.05 19.30
CA GLU A 260 -9.63 3.45 20.69
C GLU A 260 -8.55 4.40 21.22
N ARG A 261 -7.28 4.17 20.86
CA ARG A 261 -6.17 5.05 21.23
C ARG A 261 -6.33 6.46 20.65
N PHE A 262 -6.58 6.59 19.35
CA PHE A 262 -6.80 7.88 18.70
C PHE A 262 -8.10 8.55 19.16
N TYR A 263 -9.18 7.78 19.32
CA TYR A 263 -10.45 8.34 19.79
C TYR A 263 -10.31 8.90 21.21
N LYS A 264 -9.62 8.18 22.10
CA LYS A 264 -9.31 8.65 23.45
C LYS A 264 -8.43 9.91 23.39
N SER A 265 -7.40 9.92 22.56
CA SER A 265 -6.46 11.03 22.49
C SER A 265 -7.09 12.31 21.92
N ILE A 266 -7.92 12.20 20.89
CA ILE A 266 -8.68 13.31 20.29
C ILE A 266 -9.73 13.86 21.27
N SER A 267 -10.39 12.98 22.03
CA SER A 267 -11.46 13.37 22.97
C SER A 267 -10.91 14.00 24.24
N GLN A 268 -9.81 13.47 24.77
CA GLN A 268 -9.22 13.91 26.05
C GLN A 268 -8.12 14.97 25.89
N GLY A 269 -7.67 15.25 24.67
CA GLY A 269 -6.76 16.36 24.36
C GLY A 269 -5.31 16.16 24.82
N GLY A 270 -4.83 14.91 24.90
CA GLY A 270 -3.53 14.56 25.50
C GLY A 270 -2.63 13.71 24.61
N SER A 271 -2.57 14.00 23.30
CA SER A 271 -1.65 13.26 22.41
C SER A 271 -0.21 13.70 22.60
N ILE A 272 0.69 12.72 22.62
CA ILE A 272 2.13 12.94 22.58
C ILE A 272 2.52 13.07 21.11
N SER A 273 3.17 14.17 20.74
CA SER A 273 3.74 14.40 19.42
C SER A 273 5.27 14.30 19.49
N GLN A 274 5.87 13.62 18.53
CA GLN A 274 7.31 13.61 18.29
C GLN A 274 7.65 14.68 17.26
N SER A 275 8.49 15.65 17.64
CA SER A 275 8.99 16.66 16.70
C SER A 275 9.91 16.02 15.66
N LEU A 276 9.75 16.45 14.41
CA LEU A 276 10.58 16.02 13.29
C LEU A 276 11.88 16.81 13.25
N LEU A 277 12.97 16.18 12.81
CA LEU A 277 14.26 16.87 12.58
C LEU A 277 14.15 17.89 11.45
N PHE A 278 13.44 17.53 10.39
CA PHE A 278 13.13 18.38 9.25
C PHE A 278 11.62 18.41 9.04
N PRO A 279 11.01 19.59 8.86
CA PRO A 279 9.60 19.67 8.59
C PRO A 279 9.24 18.97 7.27
N LEU A 280 8.15 18.20 7.26
CA LEU A 280 7.64 17.58 6.04
C LEU A 280 6.66 18.53 5.34
N GLU A 281 6.95 18.90 4.10
CA GLU A 281 6.13 19.83 3.32
C GLU A 281 5.38 19.10 2.21
N PHE A 282 4.06 19.33 2.15
CA PHE A 282 3.19 18.77 1.12
C PHE A 282 2.38 19.89 0.44
N GLU A 283 2.33 19.85 -0.89
CA GLU A 283 1.54 20.77 -1.71
C GLU A 283 0.14 20.19 -1.97
N PHE A 284 -0.90 20.97 -1.66
CA PHE A 284 -2.30 20.60 -1.85
C PHE A 284 -3.05 21.69 -2.61
N SER A 285 -4.20 21.32 -3.19
CA SER A 285 -5.10 22.27 -3.84
C SER A 285 -5.80 23.19 -2.83
N PRO A 286 -6.21 24.41 -3.22
CA PRO A 286 -6.97 25.30 -2.36
C PRO A 286 -8.25 24.68 -1.77
N VAL A 287 -8.92 23.81 -2.53
CA VAL A 287 -10.14 23.13 -2.07
C VAL A 287 -9.83 22.10 -0.98
N GLU A 288 -8.76 21.33 -1.13
CA GLU A 288 -8.30 20.37 -0.13
C GLU A 288 -7.87 21.06 1.16
N ILE A 289 -7.24 22.22 1.06
CA ILE A 289 -6.78 22.99 2.22
C ILE A 289 -7.95 23.52 3.04
N LEU A 290 -9.02 23.99 2.40
CA LEU A 290 -10.24 24.40 3.10
C LEU A 290 -10.86 23.23 3.89
N SER A 291 -10.89 22.04 3.31
CA SER A 291 -11.37 20.83 4.00
C SER A 291 -10.47 20.47 5.18
N LEU A 292 -9.14 20.52 5.00
CA LEU A 292 -8.19 20.23 6.06
C LEU A 292 -8.21 21.26 7.19
N GLN A 293 -8.45 22.54 6.90
CA GLN A 293 -8.57 23.58 7.92
C GLN A 293 -9.62 23.24 8.97
N SER A 294 -10.74 22.62 8.56
CA SER A 294 -11.77 22.16 9.50
C SER A 294 -11.28 21.02 10.41
N LEU A 295 -10.38 20.17 9.92
CA LEU A 295 -9.84 19.00 10.61
C LEU A 295 -8.55 19.30 11.40
N THR A 296 -7.89 20.43 11.17
CA THR A 296 -6.62 20.82 11.82
C THR A 296 -6.71 20.74 13.33
N SER A 297 -7.80 21.21 13.92
CA SER A 297 -8.02 21.17 15.38
C SER A 297 -8.01 19.73 15.91
N SER A 298 -8.60 18.80 15.17
CA SER A 298 -8.69 17.38 15.55
C SER A 298 -7.38 16.64 15.27
N LEU A 299 -6.65 17.00 14.20
CA LEU A 299 -5.32 16.47 13.89
C LEU A 299 -4.29 16.89 14.94
N ASN A 300 -4.30 18.15 15.37
CA ASN A 300 -3.47 18.63 16.47
C ASN A 300 -3.74 17.84 17.75
N ARG A 301 -5.01 17.60 18.09
CA ARG A 301 -5.39 16.75 19.23
C ARG A 301 -5.01 15.28 19.06
N ALA A 302 -4.88 14.78 17.83
CA ALA A 302 -4.38 13.43 17.54
C ALA A 302 -2.84 13.31 17.61
N GLY A 303 -2.13 14.44 17.74
CA GLY A 303 -0.66 14.50 17.88
C GLY A 303 0.08 14.88 16.60
N PHE A 304 -0.62 15.31 15.55
CA PHE A 304 0.00 15.88 14.35
C PHE A 304 0.18 17.38 14.53
N LEU A 305 1.42 17.87 14.56
CA LEU A 305 1.71 19.30 14.60
C LEU A 305 1.86 19.79 13.17
N LEU A 306 0.90 20.60 12.71
CA LEU A 306 0.84 21.07 11.34
C LEU A 306 0.62 22.59 11.25
N GLU A 307 1.31 23.20 10.30
CA GLU A 307 1.21 24.61 9.94
C GLU A 307 0.76 24.70 8.47
N ILE A 308 -0.23 25.55 8.20
CA ILE A 308 -0.76 25.74 6.84
C ILE A 308 -0.28 27.09 6.33
N GLU A 309 0.56 27.06 5.29
CA GLU A 309 1.08 28.24 4.59
C GLU A 309 0.52 28.27 3.15
N GLN A 310 -0.52 29.08 2.91
CA GLN A 310 -1.17 29.24 1.58
C GLN A 310 -1.61 27.92 0.92
N ASN A 311 -0.75 27.32 0.08
CA ASN A 311 -0.98 26.07 -0.65
C ASN A 311 -0.11 24.89 -0.14
N LYS A 312 0.61 25.09 0.97
CA LYS A 312 1.54 24.13 1.56
C LYS A 312 1.13 23.79 2.98
N ILE A 313 1.27 22.52 3.33
CA ILE A 313 1.12 22.04 4.71
C ILE A 313 2.47 21.55 5.17
N ARG A 314 2.97 22.16 6.25
CA ARG A 314 4.22 21.80 6.91
C ARG A 314 3.91 21.03 8.19
N PHE A 315 4.42 19.81 8.31
CA PHE A 315 4.37 19.04 9.54
C PHE A 315 5.67 19.26 10.32
N THR A 316 5.55 19.76 11.55
CA THR A 316 6.67 19.94 12.47
C THR A 316 6.78 18.77 13.45
N GLY A 317 5.72 17.98 13.61
CA GLY A 317 5.71 16.80 14.47
C GLY A 317 4.60 15.82 14.14
N LEU A 318 4.86 14.54 14.44
CA LEU A 318 3.95 13.42 14.18
C LEU A 318 3.73 12.59 15.45
N PRO A 319 2.61 11.87 15.58
CA PRO A 319 2.47 10.89 16.66
C PRO A 319 3.53 9.78 16.53
N PRO A 320 4.07 9.24 17.64
CA PRO A 320 5.13 8.21 17.60
C PRO A 320 4.77 6.93 16.82
N LEU A 321 3.47 6.67 16.63
CA LEU A 321 2.98 5.51 15.90
C LEU A 321 3.05 5.68 14.38
N VAL A 322 3.20 6.92 13.89
CA VAL A 322 3.15 7.25 12.47
C VAL A 322 4.55 7.40 11.92
N LYS A 323 4.85 6.65 10.85
CA LYS A 323 6.09 6.80 10.10
C LYS A 323 5.95 7.93 9.07
N GLU A 324 7.04 8.64 8.80
CA GLU A 324 7.09 9.75 7.83
C GLU A 324 6.57 9.35 6.44
N SER A 325 6.92 8.15 5.97
CA SER A 325 6.49 7.63 4.66
C SER A 325 5.00 7.39 4.52
N GLN A 326 4.26 7.34 5.63
CA GLN A 326 2.82 7.09 5.64
C GLN A 326 2.00 8.38 5.69
N VAL A 327 2.61 9.52 6.03
CA VAL A 327 1.91 10.79 6.23
C VAL A 327 1.18 11.25 4.98
N GLU A 328 1.83 11.17 3.82
CA GLU A 328 1.22 11.58 2.55
C GLU A 328 -0.03 10.74 2.23
N GLU A 329 0.06 9.42 2.38
CA GLU A 329 -1.06 8.50 2.14
C GLU A 329 -2.22 8.75 3.12
N ILE A 330 -1.90 9.01 4.39
CA ILE A 330 -2.91 9.35 5.42
C ILE A 330 -3.67 10.62 5.02
N LEU A 331 -2.96 11.66 4.58
CA LEU A 331 -3.59 12.92 4.18
C LEU A 331 -4.46 12.76 2.96
N ARG A 332 -4.00 12.01 1.94
CA ARG A 332 -4.79 11.71 0.75
C ARG A 332 -6.08 10.97 1.10
N GLN A 333 -6.00 9.96 1.97
CA GLN A 333 -7.19 9.21 2.41
C GLN A 333 -8.16 10.06 3.24
N LEU A 334 -7.64 10.95 4.10
CA LEU A 334 -8.46 11.89 4.87
C LEU A 334 -9.18 12.88 3.94
N LEU A 335 -8.49 13.40 2.94
CA LEU A 335 -9.04 14.31 1.94
C LEU A 335 -10.10 13.65 1.07
N GLU A 336 -9.84 12.46 0.53
CA GLU A 336 -10.81 11.72 -0.28
C GLU A 336 -12.13 11.54 0.49
N LYS A 337 -12.04 11.15 1.77
CA LYS A 337 -13.24 10.96 2.60
C LYS A 337 -13.94 12.26 2.98
N ALA A 338 -13.17 13.33 3.25
CA ALA A 338 -13.73 14.65 3.55
C ALA A 338 -14.44 15.29 2.34
N MET A 339 -14.03 14.94 1.12
CA MET A 339 -14.71 15.39 -0.11
C MET A 339 -15.96 14.56 -0.43
N GLU A 340 -15.99 13.28 -0.03
CA GLU A 340 -17.17 12.41 -0.21
C GLU A 340 -18.29 12.69 0.81
N ASP A 341 -17.95 12.97 2.07
CA ASP A 341 -18.91 13.20 3.15
C ASP A 341 -18.99 14.70 3.52
N ILE A 342 -20.15 15.33 3.32
CA ILE A 342 -20.48 16.63 3.93
C ILE A 342 -20.70 16.35 5.43
N PRO A 343 -19.85 16.83 6.36
CA PRO A 343 -19.98 16.40 7.75
C PRO A 343 -21.11 17.16 8.44
N GLN A 344 -22.11 16.41 8.90
CA GLN A 344 -23.04 16.82 9.95
C GLN A 344 -22.43 16.38 11.29
N GLU A 345 -22.22 17.35 12.19
CA GLU A 345 -21.77 17.22 13.60
C GLU A 345 -20.27 16.95 13.89
N GLU A 346 -19.72 17.69 14.87
CA GLU A 346 -18.32 17.56 15.31
C GLU A 346 -17.98 16.19 15.93
N LEU A 347 -18.94 15.53 16.59
CA LEU A 347 -18.73 14.21 17.18
C LEU A 347 -18.49 13.15 16.09
N SER A 348 -19.27 13.22 15.02
CA SER A 348 -19.11 12.37 13.83
C SER A 348 -17.75 12.58 13.16
N GLN A 349 -17.26 13.82 13.11
CA GLN A 349 -15.94 14.13 12.55
C GLN A 349 -14.80 13.47 13.34
N ARG A 350 -14.84 13.52 14.67
CA ARG A 350 -13.81 12.90 15.54
C ARG A 350 -13.77 11.39 15.35
N GLU A 351 -14.93 10.74 15.30
CA GLU A 351 -15.04 9.31 15.04
C GLU A 351 -14.54 8.93 13.65
N SER A 352 -14.91 9.69 12.63
CA SER A 352 -14.47 9.48 11.25
C SER A 352 -12.95 9.58 11.13
N LEU A 353 -12.36 10.62 11.72
CA LEU A 353 -10.92 10.82 11.73
C LEU A 353 -10.20 9.65 12.42
N ALA A 354 -10.65 9.24 13.61
CA ALA A 354 -10.07 8.10 14.32
C ALA A 354 -10.18 6.79 13.53
N LYS A 355 -11.31 6.54 12.85
CA LYS A 355 -11.50 5.36 11.98
C LYS A 355 -10.53 5.39 10.79
N ASN A 356 -10.33 6.55 10.18
CA ASN A 356 -9.44 6.71 9.03
C ASN A 356 -7.97 6.50 9.43
N LEU A 357 -7.51 7.13 10.52
CA LEU A 357 -6.16 6.91 11.07
C LEU A 357 -5.93 5.45 11.43
N ALA A 358 -6.90 4.81 12.07
CA ALA A 358 -6.79 3.39 12.43
C ALA A 358 -6.66 2.48 11.21
N LYS A 359 -7.34 2.80 10.10
CA LYS A 359 -7.29 2.00 8.87
C LYS A 359 -5.99 2.18 8.11
N SER A 360 -5.48 3.41 8.02
CA SER A 360 -4.27 3.74 7.26
C SER A 360 -3.00 3.24 7.95
N LEU A 361 -2.96 3.33 9.29
CA LEU A 361 -1.82 2.89 10.11
C LEU A 361 -1.86 1.41 10.47
N ALA A 362 -2.98 0.72 10.23
CA ALA A 362 -3.09 -0.68 10.61
C ALA A 362 -2.14 -1.59 9.83
N ILE A 363 -1.65 -2.62 10.54
CA ILE A 363 -0.86 -3.70 9.97
C ILE A 363 -1.61 -4.29 8.76
N LYS A 364 -0.94 -4.30 7.62
CA LYS A 364 -1.46 -4.88 6.39
C LYS A 364 -1.38 -6.40 6.45
N ALA A 365 -2.34 -7.09 5.84
CA ALA A 365 -2.31 -8.54 5.75
C ALA A 365 -1.03 -9.00 5.03
N GLY A 366 -0.32 -9.97 5.61
CA GLY A 366 0.93 -10.49 5.05
C GLY A 366 2.21 -9.94 5.65
N GLN A 367 2.13 -8.93 6.54
CA GLN A 367 3.31 -8.41 7.24
C GLN A 367 3.81 -9.41 8.29
N SER A 368 5.12 -9.60 8.42
CA SER A 368 5.71 -10.40 9.50
C SER A 368 5.70 -9.61 10.80
N LEU A 369 5.32 -10.23 11.92
CA LEU A 369 5.41 -9.65 13.27
C LEU A 369 6.39 -10.47 14.12
N SER A 370 7.13 -9.80 14.99
CA SER A 370 7.95 -10.46 16.01
C SER A 370 7.06 -11.17 17.04
N PRO A 371 7.56 -12.19 17.77
CA PRO A 371 6.77 -12.84 18.82
C PRO A 371 6.34 -11.87 19.92
N GLU A 372 7.21 -10.91 20.27
CA GLU A 372 6.89 -9.86 21.25
C GLU A 372 5.78 -8.93 20.76
N GLU A 373 5.81 -8.52 19.48
CA GLU A 373 4.75 -7.69 18.87
C GLU A 373 3.40 -8.43 18.83
N GLN A 374 3.42 -9.74 18.60
CA GLN A 374 2.22 -10.57 18.62
C GLN A 374 1.61 -10.62 20.01
N GLU A 375 2.44 -10.81 21.04
CA GLU A 375 2.02 -10.84 22.43
C GLU A 375 1.45 -9.48 22.88
N GLN A 376 2.16 -8.39 22.58
CA GLN A 376 1.69 -7.03 22.86
C GLN A 376 0.35 -6.74 22.19
N LEU A 377 0.17 -7.13 20.93
CA LEU A 377 -1.10 -6.91 20.21
C LEU A 377 -2.25 -7.64 20.89
N VAL A 378 -2.03 -8.86 21.39
CA VAL A 378 -3.06 -9.61 22.13
C VAL A 378 -3.39 -8.92 23.44
N TYR A 379 -2.40 -8.46 24.22
CA TYR A 379 -2.64 -7.72 25.46
C TYR A 379 -3.36 -6.40 25.22
N ASP A 380 -2.94 -5.62 24.22
CA ASP A 380 -3.56 -4.35 23.86
C ASP A 380 -5.01 -4.55 23.41
N LEU A 381 -5.29 -5.62 22.65
CA LEU A 381 -6.64 -5.96 22.23
C LEU A 381 -7.55 -6.21 23.43
N PHE A 382 -7.11 -7.02 24.40
CA PHE A 382 -7.91 -7.32 25.59
C PHE A 382 -7.99 -6.16 26.59
N SER A 383 -7.14 -5.15 26.43
CA SER A 383 -7.19 -3.90 27.20
C SER A 383 -8.19 -2.88 26.61
N CYS A 384 -8.72 -3.12 25.40
CA CYS A 384 -9.72 -2.27 24.77
C CYS A 384 -11.09 -2.42 25.44
N LYS A 385 -11.94 -1.38 25.34
CA LYS A 385 -13.31 -1.39 25.88
C LYS A 385 -14.19 -2.44 25.19
N GLU A 386 -13.99 -2.61 23.89
CA GLU A 386 -14.75 -3.54 23.07
C GLU A 386 -13.77 -4.34 22.20
N THR A 387 -13.82 -5.65 22.36
CA THR A 387 -12.81 -6.58 21.83
C THR A 387 -13.35 -7.47 20.71
N GLN A 388 -14.67 -7.57 20.57
CA GLN A 388 -15.29 -8.52 19.64
C GLN A 388 -15.43 -7.95 18.22
N VAL A 389 -15.65 -6.64 18.08
CA VAL A 389 -16.01 -6.00 16.81
C VAL A 389 -15.06 -4.87 16.45
N SER A 390 -14.57 -4.88 15.20
CA SER A 390 -13.73 -3.83 14.66
C SER A 390 -14.51 -2.52 14.49
N PRO A 391 -13.83 -1.37 14.35
CA PRO A 391 -14.49 -0.07 14.10
C PRO A 391 -15.37 -0.03 12.84
N PHE A 392 -15.27 -1.06 11.98
CA PHE A 392 -16.02 -1.24 10.75
C PHE A 392 -17.08 -2.36 10.83
N GLY A 393 -17.41 -2.85 12.03
CA GLY A 393 -18.47 -3.85 12.22
C GLY A 393 -18.08 -5.30 11.94
N LYS A 394 -16.79 -5.61 11.75
CA LYS A 394 -16.32 -6.97 11.46
C LYS A 394 -15.82 -7.66 12.73
N LYS A 395 -16.12 -8.95 12.91
CA LYS A 395 -15.60 -9.73 14.03
C LYS A 395 -14.06 -9.75 14.04
N ILE A 396 -13.48 -9.51 15.21
CA ILE A 396 -12.02 -9.46 15.43
C ILE A 396 -11.47 -10.85 15.68
N TYR A 397 -12.09 -11.60 16.58
CA TYR A 397 -11.67 -12.95 16.92
C TYR A 397 -12.85 -13.93 16.98
N ILE A 398 -12.55 -15.22 16.88
CA ILE A 398 -13.49 -16.33 17.06
C ILE A 398 -12.97 -17.21 18.19
N GLU A 399 -13.86 -17.60 19.10
CA GLU A 399 -13.58 -18.52 20.20
C GLU A 399 -14.03 -19.93 19.80
N PHE A 400 -13.17 -20.92 20.04
CA PHE A 400 -13.55 -22.34 19.99
C PHE A 400 -13.40 -22.93 21.39
N PRO A 401 -14.52 -23.26 22.07
CA PRO A 401 -14.45 -23.93 23.36
C PRO A 401 -13.98 -25.38 23.18
N PHE A 402 -13.27 -25.91 24.18
CA PHE A 402 -12.76 -27.27 24.17
C PHE A 402 -13.84 -28.33 23.88
N ASN A 403 -15.04 -28.16 24.45
CA ASN A 403 -16.18 -29.07 24.21
C ASN A 403 -16.62 -29.11 22.72
N GLU A 404 -16.56 -27.98 21.99
CA GLU A 404 -16.90 -28.00 20.56
C GLU A 404 -15.80 -28.68 19.73
N LEU A 405 -14.53 -28.57 20.16
CA LEU A 405 -13.44 -29.32 19.54
C LEU A 405 -13.63 -30.82 19.74
N GLU A 406 -13.93 -31.27 20.97
CA GLU A 406 -14.19 -32.69 21.25
C GLU A 406 -15.37 -33.25 20.44
N ASN A 407 -16.45 -32.47 20.25
CA ASN A 407 -17.61 -32.94 19.47
C ASN A 407 -17.36 -33.02 17.95
N ARG A 408 -16.29 -32.41 17.44
CA ARG A 408 -15.95 -32.43 16.00
C ARG A 408 -14.98 -33.56 15.62
N PHE A 409 -14.34 -34.17 16.61
CA PHE A 409 -13.53 -35.39 16.45
C PHE A 409 -14.36 -36.60 16.87
#